data_AF-A0A940UPM1-F1
#
_entry.id   AF-A0A940UPM1-F1
#
_cell.length_a   1.000
_cell.length_b   1.000
_cell.length_c   1.000
_cell.angle_alpha   90.00
_cell.angle_beta   90.00
_cell.angle_gamma   90.00
#
_symmetry.space_group_name_H-M   'P 1'
#
loop_
_entity.id
_entity.type
_entity.pdbx_description
1 polymer ?
#
loop_
_entity_poly.entity_id
_entity_poly.type
_entity_poly.pdbx_seq_one_letter_code
_entity_poly.pdbx_strand_id
1 'polypeptide(L)' 'MPSKRKSMTTADKLQKILNDPYLFISLFMKIVDKNGNTVPFKTNKQQATLLSDMAFD' A
#
# COMPACT_ATOMS: atom_id res chain seq x y z
N MET A 1 26.00 12.20 -11.39
CA MET A 1 26.07 11.95 -9.94
C MET A 1 24.81 11.21 -9.51
N PRO A 2 24.87 10.01 -8.91
CA PRO A 2 23.67 9.38 -8.35
C PRO A 2 23.22 10.19 -7.12
N SER A 3 22.00 10.71 -7.17
CA SER A 3 21.37 11.42 -6.06
C SER A 3 21.36 10.54 -4.80
N LYS A 4 21.98 11.02 -3.72
CA LYS A 4 22.00 10.35 -2.41
C LYS A 4 20.55 10.36 -1.89
N ARG A 5 19.83 9.24 -2.01
CA ARG A 5 18.45 9.13 -1.51
C ARG A 5 18.43 9.49 -0.03
N LYS A 6 17.67 10.53 0.33
CA LYS A 6 17.47 10.93 1.73
C LYS A 6 16.85 9.75 2.47
N SER A 7 17.49 9.29 3.55
CA SER A 7 16.93 8.22 4.38
C SER A 7 15.67 8.73 5.08
N MET A 8 14.54 8.05 4.86
CA MET A 8 13.27 8.35 5.52
C MET A 8 13.27 7.79 6.95
N THR A 9 12.77 8.58 7.90
CA THR A 9 12.50 8.09 9.27
C THR A 9 11.32 7.12 9.27
N THR A 10 11.11 6.43 10.39
CA THR A 10 9.92 5.58 10.57
C THR A 10 8.63 6.39 10.48
N ALA A 11 8.61 7.60 11.03
CA ALA A 11 7.47 8.51 10.96
C ALA A 11 7.17 8.91 9.50
N ASP A 12 8.20 9.27 8.73
CA ASP A 12 8.04 9.61 7.30
C ASP A 12 7.48 8.43 6.50
N LYS A 13 7.95 7.20 6.80
CA LYS A 13 7.46 5.98 6.14
C LYS A 13 6.00 5.73 6.50
N LEU A 14 5.64 5.87 7.78
CA LEU A 14 4.26 5.69 8.22
C LEU A 14 3.34 6.70 7.55
N GLN A 15 3.71 7.98 7.54
CA GLN A 15 2.94 9.03 6.87
C GLN A 15 2.76 8.72 5.38
N LYS A 16 3.82 8.26 4.70
CA LYS A 16 3.72 7.83 3.30
C LYS A 16 2.71 6.70 3.11
N ILE A 17 2.72 5.69 3.99
CA ILE A 17 1.80 4.55 3.87
C ILE A 17 0.35 4.98 4.15
N LEU A 18 0.13 5.84 5.14
CA LEU A 18 -1.21 6.33 5.47
C LEU A 18 -1.82 7.21 4.36
N ASN A 19 -0.99 7.90 3.59
CA ASN A 19 -1.43 8.77 2.50
C ASN A 19 -1.53 8.06 1.14
N ASP A 20 -1.17 6.78 1.06
CA ASP A 20 -1.22 5.98 -0.17
C ASP A 20 -2.09 4.75 0.10
N PRO A 21 -3.35 4.74 -0.40
CA PRO A 21 -4.28 3.66 -0.11
C PRO A 21 -3.79 2.31 -0.65
N TYR A 22 -3.01 2.30 -1.74
CA TYR A 22 -2.40 1.09 -2.26
C TYR A 22 -1.32 0.55 -1.32
N LEU A 23 -0.46 1.42 -0.77
CA LEU A 23 0.53 1.02 0.24
C LEU A 23 -0.14 0.55 1.52
N PHE A 24 -1.19 1.23 1.98
CA PHE A 24 -1.93 0.81 3.16
C PHE A 24 -2.50 -0.60 3.00
N ILE A 25 -3.21 -0.84 1.90
CA ILE A 25 -3.82 -2.13 1.61
C ILE A 25 -2.76 -3.23 1.51
N SER A 26 -1.68 -3.00 0.75
CA SER A 26 -0.66 -4.03 0.53
C SER A 26 0.17 -4.37 1.78
N LEU A 27 0.34 -3.44 2.72
CA LEU A 27 1.17 -3.65 3.92
C LEU A 27 0.38 -4.06 5.16
N PHE A 28 -0.84 -3.54 5.33
CA PHE A 28 -1.61 -3.70 6.56
C PHE A 28 -2.86 -4.56 6.40
N MET A 29 -3.47 -4.63 5.21
CA MET A 29 -4.72 -5.36 5.03
C MET A 29 -4.48 -6.86 4.86
N LYS A 30 -5.21 -7.65 5.66
CA LYS A 30 -5.20 -9.11 5.59
C LYS A 30 -6.63 -9.62 5.44
N ILE A 31 -6.78 -10.73 4.73
CA ILE A 31 -8.04 -11.44 4.54
C ILE A 31 -7.89 -12.90 4.93
N VAL A 32 -9.01 -13.56 5.21
CA VAL A 32 -9.05 -15.00 5.41
C VAL A 32 -9.26 -15.66 4.05
N ASP A 33 -8.36 -16.56 3.66
CA ASP A 33 -8.50 -17.34 2.44
C ASP A 33 -9.56 -18.45 2.61
N LYS A 34 -9.89 -19.14 1.52
CA LYS A 34 -10.87 -20.25 1.53
C LYS A 34 -10.48 -21.45 2.42
N ASN A 35 -9.24 -21.52 2.88
CA ASN A 35 -8.73 -22.55 3.77
C ASN A 35 -8.68 -22.08 5.24
N GLY A 36 -9.13 -20.85 5.53
CA GLY A 36 -9.09 -20.27 6.87
C GLY A 36 -7.78 -19.56 7.23
N ASN A 37 -6.82 -19.45 6.31
CA ASN A 37 -5.54 -18.80 6.58
C ASN A 37 -5.66 -17.28 6.46
N THR A 38 -5.05 -16.55 7.39
CA THR A 38 -4.91 -15.09 7.25
C THR A 38 -3.75 -14.76 6.31
N VAL A 39 -4.06 -14.18 5.15
CA VAL A 39 -3.11 -13.83 4.08
C VAL A 39 -3.16 -12.34 3.75
N PRO A 40 -2.07 -11.73 3.24
CA PRO A 40 -2.09 -10.35 2.76
C PRO A 40 -3.10 -10.18 1.62
N PHE A 41 -3.86 -9.08 1.64
CA PHE A 41 -4.76 -8.76 0.55
C PHE A 41 -3.97 -8.35 -0.69
N LYS A 42 -4.30 -8.95 -1.84
CA LYS A 42 -3.71 -8.60 -3.14
C LYS A 42 -4.77 -7.96 -4.02
N THR A 43 -4.56 -6.70 -4.38
CA THR A 43 -5.43 -5.97 -5.30
C THR A 43 -5.43 -6.63 -6.68
N ASN A 44 -6.60 -6.74 -7.29
CA ASN A 44 -6.72 -7.11 -8.70
C ASN A 44 -6.59 -5.87 -9.61
N LYS A 45 -6.59 -6.07 -10.94
CA LYS A 45 -6.41 -4.97 -11.91
C LYS A 45 -7.47 -3.88 -11.79
N GLN A 46 -8.74 -4.24 -11.62
CA GLN A 46 -9.84 -3.29 -11.53
C GLN A 46 -9.77 -2.46 -10.24
N GLN A 47 -9.45 -3.10 -9.13
CA GLN A 47 -9.22 -2.43 -7.85
C GLN A 47 -8.00 -1.51 -7.91
N ALA A 48 -6.93 -1.92 -8.58
CA ALA A 48 -5.76 -1.07 -8.78
C ALA A 48 -6.11 0.19 -9.59
N THR A 49 -6.91 0.06 -10.64
CA THR A 49 -7.43 1.22 -11.40
C THR A 49 -8.25 2.14 -10.50
N LEU A 50 -9.21 1.61 -9.73
CA LEU A 50 -10.01 2.41 -8.80
C LEU A 50 -9.14 3.17 -7.78
N LEU A 51 -8.15 2.50 -7.18
CA LEU A 51 -7.25 3.13 -6.20
C LEU A 51 -6.36 4.19 -6.82
N SER A 52 -5.98 4.03 -8.09
CA SER A 52 -5.25 5.05 -8.84
C SER A 52 -6.12 6.27 -9.08
N ASP A 53 -7.38 6.07 -9.48
CA ASP A 53 -8.29 7.17 -9.83
C ASP A 53 -8.73 7.97 -8.60
N MET A 54 -8.89 7.30 -7.44
CA MET A 54 -9.20 7.96 -6.16
C MET A 54 -8.06 8.80 -5.58
N ALA A 55 -6.82 8.61 -6.04
CA ALA A 55 -5.65 9.35 -5.55
C ALA A 55 -5.49 10.75 -6.19
N PHE A 56 -6.42 11.16 -7.06
CA PHE A 56 -6.39 12.42 -7.81
C PHE A 56 -7.51 13.42 -7.49
N ASP A 57 -8.30 13.20 -6.42
CA ASP A 57 -9.31 14.16 -5.91
C ASP A 57 -8.81 14.95 -4.67
#